data_AF-A0A2A5NNY0-F1
#
_entry.id   AF-A0A2A5NNY0-F1
#
_cell.length_a   1.000
_cell.length_b   1.000
_cell.length_c   1.000
_cell.angle_alpha   90.00
_cell.angle_beta   90.00
_cell.angle_gamma   90.00
#
_symmetry.space_group_name_H-M   'P 1'
#
loop_
_entity.id
_entity.type
_entity.pdbx_description
1 polymer ?
#
loop_
_entity_poly.entity_id
_entity_poly.type
_entity_poly.pdbx_seq_one_letter_code
_entity_poly.pdbx_strand_id
1 'polypeptide(L)' 'MSGRPITTCTRMAIAAAVIAGRRDQHIADELGVARSSVQRIRDERGLPANHGRGRPTRKETRS' A
#
# COMPACT_ATOMS: atom_id res chain seq x y z
N MET A 1 3.38 -1.74 19.00
CA MET A 1 3.36 -2.60 17.79
C MET A 1 4.63 -2.33 17.00
N SER A 2 5.63 -3.22 17.09
CA SER A 2 6.88 -3.06 16.34
C SER A 2 6.65 -3.50 14.90
N GLY A 3 6.25 -2.56 14.04
CA GLY A 3 6.19 -2.80 12.60
C GLY A 3 7.59 -3.14 12.08
N ARG A 4 7.70 -4.07 11.14
CA ARG A 4 8.97 -4.36 10.45
C ARG A 4 9.60 -3.05 9.97
N PRO A 5 10.92 -2.86 10.13
CA PRO A 5 11.58 -1.67 9.64
C PRO A 5 11.31 -1.51 8.14
N ILE A 6 10.84 -0.33 7.75
CA ILE A 6 10.59 0.01 6.34
C ILE A 6 11.96 0.13 5.66
N THR A 7 12.38 -0.93 4.98
CA THR A 7 13.62 -0.93 4.21
C THR A 7 13.45 -0.20 2.88
N THR A 8 14.55 0.16 2.22
CA THR A 8 14.54 0.75 0.87
C THR A 8 13.80 -0.15 -0.13
N CYS A 9 13.97 -1.47 -0.03
CA CYS A 9 13.28 -2.44 -0.88
C CYS A 9 11.77 -2.42 -0.63
N THR A 10 11.35 -2.36 0.63
CA THR A 10 9.93 -2.21 1.01
C THR A 10 9.33 -0.92 0.46
N ARG A 11 10.06 0.21 0.51
CA ARG A 11 9.60 1.50 -0.07
C ARG A 11 9.40 1.40 -1.57
N MET A 12 10.28 0.68 -2.28
CA MET A 12 10.14 0.46 -3.72
C MET A 12 8.94 -0.43 -4.05
N ALA A 13 8.74 -1.53 -3.31
CA ALA A 13 7.59 -2.41 -3.47
C ALA A 13 6.26 -1.67 -3.26
N ILE A 14 6.18 -0.82 -2.22
CA ILE A 14 5.01 0.03 -1.97
C ILE A 14 4.74 0.96 -3.15
N ALA A 15 5.76 1.69 -3.63
CA ALA A 15 5.59 2.61 -4.75
C ALA A 15 5.14 1.90 -6.03
N ALA A 16 5.73 0.74 -6.36
CA ALA A 16 5.36 -0.05 -7.51
C ALA A 16 3.90 -0.53 -7.43
N ALA A 17 3.46 -0.98 -6.25
CA ALA A 17 2.09 -1.44 -6.05
C ALA A 17 1.06 -0.30 -6.12
N VAL A 18 1.42 0.89 -5.61
CA VAL A 18 0.57 2.10 -5.75
C VAL A 18 0.44 2.50 -7.22
N ILE A 19 1.54 2.50 -7.99
CA ILE A 19 1.51 2.81 -9.44
C ILE A 19 0.65 1.80 -10.20
N ALA A 20 0.68 0.52 -9.79
CA ALA A 20 -0.21 -0.51 -10.32
C ALA A 20 -1.69 -0.33 -9.92
N GLY A 21 -2.03 0.74 -9.20
CA GLY A 21 -3.40 1.03 -8.76
C GLY A 21 -3.87 0.11 -7.63
N ARG A 22 -2.98 -0.51 -6.86
CA ARG A 22 -3.41 -1.29 -5.69
C ARG A 22 -3.80 -0.34 -4.55
N ARG A 23 -4.75 -0.76 -3.71
CA ARG A 23 -5.17 0.01 -2.54
C ARG A 23 -4.16 -0.11 -1.40
N ASP A 24 -4.00 0.95 -0.62
CA ASP A 24 -3.07 0.99 0.51
C ASP A 24 -3.25 -0.18 1.48
N GLN A 25 -4.49 -0.60 1.74
CA GLN A 25 -4.79 -1.71 2.65
C GLN A 25 -4.24 -3.03 2.14
N HIS A 26 -4.39 -3.33 0.85
CA HIS A 26 -3.87 -4.57 0.28
C HIS A 26 -2.36 -4.58 0.22
N ILE A 27 -1.75 -3.45 -0.11
CA ILE A 27 -0.30 -3.28 -0.07
C ILE A 27 0.22 -3.50 1.35
N ALA A 28 -0.49 -2.97 2.35
CA ALA A 28 -0.15 -3.11 3.76
C ALA A 28 -0.21 -4.58 4.21
N ASP A 29 -1.31 -5.28 3.88
CA ASP A 29 -1.52 -6.68 4.25
C ASP A 29 -0.52 -7.61 3.54
N GLU A 30 -0.25 -7.39 2.25
CA GLU A 30 0.69 -8.18 1.44
C GLU A 30 2.16 -8.00 1.89
N LEU A 31 2.56 -6.77 2.21
CA LEU A 31 3.93 -6.47 2.64
C LEU A 31 4.14 -6.58 4.15
N GLY A 32 3.07 -6.79 4.93
CA GLY A 32 3.10 -6.84 6.39
C GLY A 32 3.53 -5.52 7.03
N VAL A 33 3.12 -4.39 6.46
CA VAL A 33 3.42 -3.03 6.94
C VAL A 33 2.15 -2.32 7.39
N ALA A 34 2.30 -1.26 8.19
CA ALA A 34 1.15 -0.44 8.54
C ALA A 34 0.62 0.32 7.29
N ARG A 35 -0.70 0.39 7.14
CA ARG A 35 -1.35 1.21 6.11
C ARG A 35 -0.90 2.68 6.15
N SER A 36 -0.68 3.23 7.34
CA SER A 36 -0.16 4.60 7.51
C SER A 36 1.23 4.78 6.90
N SER A 37 2.08 3.74 6.92
CA SER A 37 3.38 3.76 6.25
C SER A 37 3.23 3.79 4.74
N VAL A 38 2.27 3.02 4.18
CA VAL A 38 1.96 3.04 2.74
C VAL A 38 1.47 4.41 2.31
N GLN A 39 0.53 5.00 3.05
CA GLN A 39 0.02 6.35 2.82
C GLN A 39 1.15 7.39 2.84
N ARG A 40 2.00 7.37 3.88
CA ARG A 40 3.14 8.29 3.98
C ARG A 40 4.08 8.19 2.77
N ILE A 41 4.43 6.98 2.34
CA ILE A 41 5.33 6.77 1.18
C ILE A 41 4.68 7.22 -0.12
N ARG A 42 3.37 6.97 -0.27
CA ARG A 42 2.59 7.46 -1.41
C ARG A 42 2.63 8.98 -1.46
N ASP A 43 2.32 9.63 -0.34
CA ASP A 43 2.23 11.09 -0.24
C ASP A 43 3.61 11.74 -0.44
N GLU A 44 4.68 11.16 0.13
CA GLU A 44 6.08 11.56 -0.10
C GLU A 44 6.49 11.49 -1.59
N ARG A 45 5.85 10.62 -2.36
CA ARG A 45 6.10 10.44 -3.80
C ARG A 45 5.09 11.17 -4.68
N GLY A 46 4.14 11.90 -4.11
CA GLY A 46 3.09 12.60 -4.85
C GLY A 46 2.16 11.66 -5.64
N LEU A 47 2.04 10.40 -5.22
CA LEU A 47 1.24 9.41 -5.92
C LEU A 47 -0.25 9.53 -5.53
N PRO A 48 -1.19 9.38 -6.48
CA PRO A 48 -2.61 9.51 -6.19
C PRO A 48 -3.09 8.34 -5.33
N ALA A 49 -3.98 8.64 -4.40
CA ALA A 49 -4.59 7.63 -3.55
C ALA A 49 -5.65 6.83 -4.32
N ASN A 50 -5.51 5.51 -4.37
CA ASN A 50 -6.60 4.67 -4.86
C ASN A 50 -7.61 4.40 -3.74
N HIS A 51 -8.29 5.47 -3.32
CA HIS A 51 -9.40 5.44 -2.36
C HIS A 51 -10.71 5.19 -3.11
N GLY A 52 -10.87 4.00 -3.70
CA GLY A 52 -12.21 3.57 -4.06
C GLY A 52 -13.10 3.66 -2.82
N ARG A 53 -14.08 4.56 -2.80
CA ARG A 53 -15.08 4.70 -1.72
C ARG A 53 -15.95 3.44 -1.71
N GLY A 54 -15.42 2.33 -1.24
CA GLY A 54 -16.11 1.06 -1.31
C GLY A 54 -15.31 -0.04 -0.68
N ARG A 55 -16.02 -0.95 0.00
CA ARG A 55 -15.51 -2.22 0.50
C ARG A 55 -14.57 -2.86 -0.55
N PRO A 56 -13.43 -3.46 -0.16
CA PRO A 56 -12.57 -4.20 -1.09
C PRO A 56 -13.45 -5.13 -1.93
N THR A 57 -13.34 -5.01 -3.26
CA THR A 57 -14.19 -5.84 -4.13
C THR A 57 -13.68 -7.27 -4.04
N ARG A 58 -14.58 -8.26 -4.12
CA ARG A 58 -14.23 -9.69 -4.04
C ARG A 58 -13.15 -10.12 -5.07
N LYS A 59 -13.03 -9.39 -6.19
CA LYS A 59 -11.98 -9.63 -7.21
C LYS A 59 -10.58 -9.29 -6.71
N GLU A 60 -10.49 -8.33 -5.80
CA GLU A 60 -9.25 -7.77 -5.30
C GLU A 60 -8.63 -8.62 -4.18
N THR A 61 -9.40 -9.54 -3.60
CA THR A 61 -8.98 -10.51 -2.57
C THR A 61 -8.43 -11.82 -3.17
N ARG A 62 -8.49 -12.01 -4.50
CA ARG A 62 -8.22 -13.30 -5.17
C ARG A 62 -7.03 -13.29 -6.15
N SER A 63 -6.15 -12.29 -6.06
CA SER A 63 -4.91 -12.21 -6.87
C SER A 63 -3.70 -12.65 -6.08
#